data_AF-A0A1S2LIN1-F1
#
_entry.id   AF-A0A1S2LIN1-F1
#
_cell.length_a   1.000
_cell.length_b   1.000
_cell.length_c   1.000
_cell.angle_alpha   90.00
_cell.angle_beta   90.00
_cell.angle_gamma   90.00
#
_symmetry.space_group_name_H-M   'P 1'
#
loop_
_entity.id
_entity.type
_entity.pdbx_description
1 polymer ?
#
loop_
_entity_poly.entity_id
_entity_poly.type
_entity_poly.pdbx_seq_one_letter_code
_entity_poly.pdbx_strand_id
1 'polypeptide(L)' 'MDIKRVQENLEWIYLDYFDGLYSEKQLKLMLLKLYKKTNLTDKVWSELILAAQWRHASEEDYELKKLQLRAEYKEDD' A
#
# COMPACT_ATOMS: atom_id res chain seq x y z
N MET A 1 18.06 -7.31 1.58
CA MET A 1 17.17 -6.77 2.62
C MET A 1 16.28 -7.91 3.09
N ASP A 2 16.12 -8.09 4.39
CA ASP A 2 15.26 -9.11 4.99
C ASP A 2 13.78 -8.71 4.95
N ILE A 3 12.88 -9.70 4.98
CA ILE A 3 11.42 -9.49 4.85
C ILE A 3 10.87 -8.58 5.94
N LYS A 4 11.35 -8.73 7.18
CA LYS A 4 10.90 -7.92 8.32
C LYS A 4 11.18 -6.43 8.10
N ARG A 5 12.38 -6.09 7.63
CA ARG A 5 12.72 -4.70 7.31
C ARG A 5 11.94 -4.16 6.11
N VAL A 6 11.59 -5.01 5.15
CA VAL A 6 10.71 -4.61 4.04
C VAL A 6 9.31 -4.27 4.56
N GLN A 7 8.76 -5.09 5.46
CA GLN A 7 7.47 -4.84 6.11
C GLN A 7 7.46 -3.51 6.88
N GLU A 8 8.45 -3.30 7.75
CA GLU A 8 8.58 -2.05 8.51
C GLU A 8 8.66 -0.83 7.58
N ASN A 9 9.45 -0.90 6.50
CA ASN A 9 9.52 0.19 5.53
C ASN A 9 8.20 0.44 4.80
N LEU A 10 7.46 -0.62 4.44
CA LEU A 10 6.16 -0.49 3.79
C LEU A 10 5.14 0.16 4.73
N GLU A 11 5.14 -0.22 6.01
CA GLU A 11 4.26 0.38 7.03
C GLU A 11 4.50 1.87 7.18
N TRP A 12 5.76 2.30 7.29
CA TRP A 12 6.10 3.73 7.34
C TRP A 12 5.67 4.48 6.06
N ILE A 13 5.88 3.89 4.88
CA ILE A 13 5.47 4.49 3.61
C ILE A 13 3.95 4.70 3.56
N TYR A 14 3.17 3.73 4.04
CA TYR A 14 1.72 3.84 4.06
C TYR A 14 1.21 4.77 5.16
N LEU A 15 1.83 4.78 6.34
CA LEU A 15 1.52 5.72 7.41
C LEU A 15 1.67 7.17 6.92
N ASP A 16 2.84 7.52 6.38
CA ASP A 16 3.10 8.85 5.84
C ASP A 16 2.13 9.22 4.70
N TYR A 17 1.73 8.25 3.88
CA TYR A 17 0.74 8.46 2.83
C TYR A 17 -0.65 8.78 3.40
N PHE A 18 -1.10 8.03 4.40
CA PHE A 18 -2.39 8.26 5.06
C PHE A 18 -2.42 9.57 5.86
N ASP A 19 -1.29 9.98 6.43
CA ASP A 19 -1.11 11.30 7.06
C ASP A 19 -1.07 12.46 6.04
N GLY A 20 -1.16 12.16 4.73
CA GLY A 20 -1.19 13.15 3.67
C GLY A 20 0.17 13.77 3.33
N LEU A 21 1.27 13.20 3.82
CA LEU A 21 2.64 13.69 3.54
C LEU A 21 3.06 13.43 2.10
N TYR A 22 2.42 12.46 1.43
CA TYR A 22 2.71 12.09 0.05
C TYR A 22 1.45 12.01 -0.81
N SER A 23 1.58 12.49 -2.05
CA SER A 23 0.62 12.18 -3.11
C SER A 23 0.71 10.70 -3.52
N GLU A 24 -0.35 10.19 -4.15
CA GLU A 24 -0.37 8.82 -4.70
C GLU A 24 0.78 8.56 -5.68
N LYS A 25 1.18 9.57 -6.46
CA LYS A 25 2.33 9.47 -7.37
C LYS A 25 3.65 9.29 -6.62
N GLN A 26 3.83 9.98 -5.49
CA GLN A 26 5.00 9.82 -4.63
C GLN A 26 4.98 8.46 -3.93
N LEU A 27 3.82 8.00 -3.45
CA LEU A 27 3.64 6.65 -2.92
C LEU A 27 4.10 5.59 -3.92
N LYS A 28 3.57 5.61 -5.15
CA LYS A 28 3.96 4.68 -6.23
C LYS A 28 5.46 4.68 -6.49
N LEU A 29 6.09 5.86 -6.49
CA LEU A 29 7.53 5.98 -6.69
C LEU A 29 8.34 5.37 -5.54
N MET A 30 7.93 5.55 -4.29
CA MET A 30 8.60 4.98 -3.13
C MET A 30 8.47 3.45 -3.09
N LEU A 31 7.28 2.93 -3.36
CA LEU A 31 7.03 1.49 -3.47
C LEU A 31 7.92 0.87 -4.56
N LEU A 32 7.98 1.48 -5.75
CA LEU A 32 8.84 1.01 -6.83
C LEU A 32 10.33 1.04 -6.45
N LYS A 33 10.78 2.08 -5.76
CA LYS A 33 12.17 2.19 -5.27
C LYS A 33 12.49 1.13 -4.23
N LEU A 34 11.56 0.82 -3.34
CA LEU A 34 11.73 -0.21 -2.32
C LEU A 34 11.76 -1.59 -2.98
N TYR A 35 10.80 -1.90 -3.86
CA TYR A 35 10.76 -3.17 -4.61
C TYR A 35 12.07 -3.47 -5.33
N LYS A 36 12.63 -2.49 -6.06
CA LYS A 36 13.91 -2.62 -6.78
C LYS A 36 15.13 -2.92 -5.88
N LYS A 37 15.03 -2.69 -4.58
CA LYS A 37 16.08 -2.99 -3.59
C LYS A 37 15.88 -4.35 -2.91
N THR A 38 14.83 -5.07 -3.28
CA THR A 38 14.49 -6.39 -2.75
C THR A 38 14.65 -7.46 -3.83
N ASN A 39 14.87 -8.71 -3.39
CA ASN A 39 14.86 -9.88 -4.28
C ASN A 39 13.55 -10.67 -4.12
N LEU A 40 12.45 -9.98 -3.82
CA LEU A 40 11.16 -10.60 -3.59
C LEU A 40 10.48 -10.89 -4.92
N THR A 41 9.72 -11.98 -4.96
CA THR A 41 8.82 -12.24 -6.09
C THR A 41 7.63 -11.30 -6.05
N ASP A 42 7.01 -11.05 -7.20
CA ASP A 42 5.84 -10.18 -7.31
C ASP A 42 4.69 -10.62 -6.40
N LYS A 43 4.53 -11.94 -6.22
CA LYS A 43 3.53 -12.52 -5.32
C LYS A 43 3.78 -12.10 -3.86
N VAL A 44 5.00 -12.33 -3.36
CA VAL A 44 5.37 -11.98 -1.99
C VAL A 44 5.29 -10.47 -1.79
N TRP A 45 5.75 -9.69 -2.77
CA TRP A 45 5.65 -8.24 -2.73
C TRP A 45 4.21 -7.74 -2.63
N SER A 46 3.29 -8.32 -3.41
CA SER A 46 1.87 -7.96 -3.40
C SER A 46 1.22 -8.29 -2.07
N GLU A 47 1.52 -9.46 -1.48
CA GLU A 47 1.03 -9.85 -0.16
C GLU A 47 1.52 -8.89 0.93
N LEU A 48 2.79 -8.47 0.88
CA LEU A 48 3.35 -7.52 1.84
C LEU A 48 2.75 -6.12 1.71
N ILE A 49 2.48 -5.65 0.49
CA ILE A 49 1.79 -4.37 0.26
C ILE A 49 0.40 -4.38 0.90
N LEU A 50 -0.39 -5.43 0.64
CA LEU A 50 -1.73 -5.53 1.21
C LEU A 50 -1.66 -5.54 2.73
N ALA A 51 -0.77 -6.34 3.32
CA ALA A 51 -0.61 -6.38 4.77
C ALA A 51 -0.26 -5.00 5.36
N ALA A 52 0.67 -4.26 4.74
CA ALA A 52 1.07 -2.94 5.21
C ALA A 52 -0.02 -1.87 5.07
N GLN A 53 -0.82 -1.94 3.99
CA GLN A 53 -1.99 -1.06 3.80
C GLN A 53 -3.01 -1.23 4.92
N TRP A 54 -3.26 -2.47 5.35
CA TRP A 54 -4.30 -2.79 6.33
C TRP A 54 -3.82 -2.76 7.78
N ARG A 55 -2.52 -2.65 8.04
CA ARG A 55 -1.98 -2.71 9.42
C ARG A 55 -2.38 -1.51 10.28
N HIS A 56 -2.57 -0.36 9.64
CA HIS A 56 -2.99 0.90 10.29
C HIS A 56 -4.36 1.39 9.82
N ALA A 57 -4.99 0.69 8.88
CA ALA A 57 -6.33 1.00 8.45
C ALA A 57 -7.31 0.69 9.57
N SER A 58 -8.09 1.70 9.96
CA SER A 58 -9.25 1.51 10.82
C SER A 58 -10.37 0.78 10.04
N GLU A 59 -11.38 0.27 10.77
CA GLU A 59 -12.57 -0.31 10.14
C GLU A 59 -13.26 0.69 9.18
N GLU A 60 -13.18 1.99 9.49
CA GLU A 60 -13.69 3.07 8.63
C GLU A 60 -12.90 3.21 7.32
N ASP A 61 -11.57 3.08 7.35
CA ASP A 61 -10.72 3.14 6.15
C ASP A 61 -11.01 1.97 5.19
N TYR A 62 -11.31 0.79 5.76
CA TYR A 62 -11.74 -0.38 5.00
C TYR A 62 -13.08 -0.17 4.30
N GLU A 63 -14.09 0.35 5.02
CA GLU A 63 -15.40 0.61 4.43
C GLU A 63 -15.35 1.77 3.40
N LEU A 64 -14.54 2.80 3.63
CA LEU A 64 -14.28 3.87 2.66
C LEU A 64 -13.64 3.33 1.37
N LYS A 65 -12.63 2.46 1.49
CA LYS A 65 -11.96 1.89 0.31
C LYS A 65 -12.89 0.95 -0.47
N LYS A 66 -13.72 0.17 0.22
CA LYS A 66 -14.74 -0.70 -0.37
C LYS A 66 -15.83 0.09 -1.09
N LEU A 67 -16.22 1.25 -0.57
CA LEU A 67 -17.13 2.18 -1.25
C LEU A 67 -16.50 2.78 -2.52
N GLN A 68 -15.23 3.18 -2.47
CA GLN A 68 -14.49 3.69 -3.64
C GLN A 68 -14.38 2.64 -4.75
N LEU A 69 -14.02 1.40 -4.40
CA LEU A 69 -13.93 0.30 -5.38
C LEU A 69 -15.30 0.02 -6.02
N ARG A 70 -16.39 0.03 -5.23
CA ARG A 70 -17.75 -0.13 -5.78
C ARG A 70 -18.17 1.02 -6.70
N ALA A 71 -17.66 2.22 -6.49
CA ALA A 71 -17.92 3.37 -7.36
C ALA A 71 -17.16 3.24 -8.68
N GLU A 72 -15.89 2.84 -8.65
CA GLU A 72 -15.08 2.60 -9.86
C GLU A 72 -15.68 1.48 -10.74
N TYR A 73 -16.14 0.36 -10.15
CA TYR A 73 -16.78 -0.72 -10.91
C TYR A 73 -18.14 -0.36 -11.53
N LYS A 74 -18.76 0.76 -11.12
CA LYS A 74 -20.06 1.20 -11.63
C LYS A 74 -19.97 2.16 -12.81
N GLU A 75 -18.78 2.73 -13.06
CA GLU A 75 -18.54 3.62 -14.20
C GLU A 75 -18.07 2.87 -15.46
N ASP A 76 -17.75 1.57 -15.34
CA ASP A 76 -17.29 0.69 -16.43
C ASP A 76 -18.40 -0.22 -17.03
N ASP A 77 -19.67 -0.06 -16.62
CA ASP A 77 -20.89 -0.71 -17.17
C ASP A 77 -21.78 0.28 -17.95
#